data_AF-K1UF09-F1
#
_entry.id   AF-K1UF09-F1
#
_cell.length_a   1.000
_cell.length_b   1.000
_cell.length_c   1.000
_cell.angle_alpha   90.00
_cell.angle_beta   90.00
_cell.angle_gamma   90.00
#
_symmetry.space_group_name_H-M   'P 1'
#
loop_
_entity.id
_entity.type
_entity.pdbx_description
1 polymer ?
#
loop_
_entity_poly.entity_id
_entity_poly.type
_entity_poly.pdbx_seq_one_letter_code
_entity_poly.pdbx_strand_id
1 'polypeptide(L)' 'MILPRFEDVIFVDGFMPGCVPASQLTRFAIEQGVRATACGDLNSAISQAALKAGTKDIAMVTGSLYLASAAEKLISK' A
#
# COMPACT_ATOMS: atom_id res chain seq x y z
N MET A 1 9.40 23.09 0.94
CA MET A 1 8.78 22.03 0.09
C MET A 1 8.22 20.98 1.03
N ILE A 2 6.90 20.95 1.23
CA ILE A 2 6.25 19.91 2.04
C ILE A 2 6.12 18.71 1.09
N LEU A 3 6.89 17.65 1.33
CA LEU A 3 6.62 16.37 0.65
C LEU A 3 5.24 15.90 1.15
N PRO A 4 4.26 15.67 0.26
CA PRO A 4 2.95 15.18 0.68
C PRO A 4 3.16 13.85 1.41
N ARG A 5 2.74 13.80 2.68
CA ARG A 5 2.78 12.59 3.50
C ARG A 5 1.50 11.82 3.22
N PHE A 6 1.62 10.54 2.88
CA PHE A 6 0.44 9.66 2.83
C PHE A 6 -0.19 9.62 4.22
N GLU A 7 -1.47 9.92 4.32
CA GLU A 7 -2.17 9.89 5.60
C GLU A 7 -2.53 8.46 6.04
N ASP A 8 -2.72 7.57 5.07
CA ASP A 8 -3.08 6.16 5.26
C ASP A 8 -2.29 5.28 4.28
N VAL A 9 -1.67 4.21 4.78
CA VAL A 9 -0.83 3.30 4.00
C VAL A 9 -1.24 1.86 4.24
N ILE A 10 -1.45 1.11 3.16
CA ILE A 10 -1.70 -0.34 3.22
C ILE A 10 -0.45 -1.06 2.73
N PHE A 11 0.17 -1.86 3.60
CA PHE A 11 1.34 -2.69 3.26
C PHE A 11 0.89 -4.10 2.86
N VAL A 12 1.40 -4.59 1.73
CA VAL A 12 1.06 -5.93 1.22
C VAL A 12 2.16 -6.90 1.61
N ASP A 13 1.80 -7.99 2.26
CA ASP A 13 2.73 -9.04 2.66
C ASP A 13 2.98 -10.06 1.54
N GLY A 14 4.10 -10.77 1.63
CA GLY A 14 4.36 -11.96 0.81
C GLY A 14 4.39 -11.74 -0.72
N PHE A 15 4.48 -10.50 -1.18
CA PHE A 15 4.40 -10.19 -2.60
C PHE A 15 5.62 -10.69 -3.40
N MET A 16 6.82 -10.66 -2.81
CA MET A 16 8.06 -11.18 -3.40
C MET A 16 9.00 -11.72 -2.30
N PRO A 17 9.85 -12.73 -2.62
CA PRO A 17 10.90 -13.17 -1.70
C PRO A 17 11.85 -12.03 -1.34
N GLY A 18 12.19 -11.91 -0.05
CA GLY A 18 13.09 -10.87 0.46
C GLY A 18 12.43 -9.51 0.71
N CYS A 19 11.11 -9.38 0.52
CA CYS A 19 10.39 -8.20 0.98
C CYS A 19 10.43 -8.08 2.50
N VAL A 20 10.50 -6.83 2.98
CA VAL A 20 10.32 -6.53 4.40
C VAL A 20 8.90 -6.93 4.80
N PRO A 21 8.69 -7.68 5.88
CA PRO A 21 7.36 -8.11 6.31
C PRO A 21 6.42 -6.91 6.52
N ALA A 22 5.17 -7.04 6.07
CA ALA A 22 4.19 -5.97 6.17
C ALA A 22 3.96 -5.51 7.62
N SER A 23 4.08 -6.43 8.60
CA SER A 23 3.98 -6.14 10.03
C SER A 23 5.08 -5.18 10.52
N GLN A 24 6.31 -5.32 10.03
CA GLN A 24 7.43 -4.43 10.39
C GLN A 24 7.24 -3.04 9.79
N LEU A 25 6.84 -2.97 8.51
CA LEU A 25 6.56 -1.70 7.83
C LEU A 25 5.37 -0.97 8.47
N THR A 26 4.33 -1.71 8.85
CA THR A 26 3.15 -1.16 9.55
C THR A 26 3.55 -0.54 10.88
N ARG A 27 4.35 -1.26 11.69
CA ARG A 27 4.86 -0.73 12.96
C ARG A 27 5.68 0.53 12.77
N PHE A 28 6.62 0.52 11.83
CA PHE A 28 7.45 1.68 11.51
C PHE A 28 6.61 2.89 11.09
N ALA A 29 5.63 2.71 10.19
CA ALA A 29 4.77 3.79 9.72
C ALA A 29 3.94 4.41 10.87
N ILE A 30 3.40 3.58 11.76
CA ILE A 30 2.68 4.04 12.96
C ILE A 30 3.60 4.84 13.87
N GLU A 31 4.84 4.38 14.10
CA GLU A 31 5.86 5.12 14.87
C GLU A 31 6.21 6.48 14.23
N GLN A 32 6.03 6.63 12.91
CA GLN A 32 6.18 7.90 12.19
C GLN A 32 4.92 8.77 12.18
N GLY A 33 3.83 8.33 12.81
CA GLY A 33 2.54 9.04 12.89
C GLY A 33 1.64 8.87 11.66
N VAL A 34 1.83 7.81 10.87
CA VAL A 34 1.03 7.49 9.69
C VAL A 34 0.04 6.38 10.04
N ARG A 35 -1.23 6.48 9.58
CA ARG A 35 -2.17 5.37 9.71
C ARG A 35 -1.71 4.25 8.79
N ALA A 36 -1.52 3.06 9.32
CA ALA A 36 -1.04 1.94 8.51
C ALA A 36 -1.80 0.65 8.81
N THR A 37 -1.93 -0.21 7.79
CA THR A 37 -2.56 -1.52 7.91
C THR A 37 -1.78 -2.53 7.07
N ALA A 38 -1.60 -3.75 7.58
CA ALA A 38 -1.04 -4.86 6.81
C ALA A 38 -2.18 -5.64 6.12
N CYS A 39 -1.93 -6.07 4.89
CA CYS A 39 -2.85 -6.88 4.09
C CYS A 39 -2.10 -8.08 3.52
N GLY A 40 -2.74 -9.26 3.53
CA GLY A 40 -2.10 -10.52 3.11
C GLY A 40 -2.00 -10.70 1.60
N ASP A 41 -2.77 -9.96 0.80
CA ASP A 41 -2.77 -10.08 -0.65
C ASP A 41 -3.02 -8.72 -1.35
N LEU A 42 -2.52 -8.63 -2.58
CA LEU A 42 -2.55 -7.39 -3.36
C LEU A 42 -3.97 -6.98 -3.78
N ASN A 43 -4.84 -7.94 -4.09
CA ASN A 43 -6.18 -7.63 -4.60
C ASN A 43 -7.07 -7.02 -3.50
N SER A 44 -7.03 -7.60 -2.31
CA SER A 44 -7.67 -7.05 -1.11
C SER A 44 -7.10 -5.68 -0.77
N ALA A 45 -5.79 -5.48 -0.88
CA ALA A 45 -5.16 -4.20 -0.60
C ALA A 45 -5.61 -3.10 -1.56
N ILE A 46 -5.69 -3.39 -2.87
CA ILE A 46 -6.20 -2.45 -3.88
C ILE A 46 -7.68 -2.11 -3.60
N SER A 47 -8.49 -3.11 -3.29
CA SER A 47 -9.91 -2.91 -2.95
C SER A 47 -10.09 -2.04 -1.71
N GLN A 48 -9.31 -2.29 -0.65
CA GLN A 48 -9.31 -1.47 0.56
C GLN A 48 -8.82 -0.04 0.30
N ALA A 49 -7.76 0.11 -0.51
CA ALA A 49 -7.24 1.43 -0.88
C ALA A 49 -8.28 2.25 -1.67
N ALA A 50 -8.96 1.62 -2.63
CA ALA A 50 -10.04 2.25 -3.39
C ALA A 50 -11.22 2.65 -2.49
N LEU A 51 -11.63 1.79 -1.56
CA LEU A 51 -12.68 2.10 -0.58
C LEU A 51 -12.29 3.26 0.34
N LYS A 52 -11.04 3.29 0.81
CA LYS A 52 -10.53 4.36 1.67
C LYS A 52 -10.40 5.69 0.94
N ALA A 53 -9.93 5.69 -0.30
CA ALA A 53 -9.80 6.89 -1.11
C ALA A 53 -11.17 7.47 -1.54
N GLY A 54 -12.17 6.61 -1.68
CA GLY A 54 -13.51 7.01 -2.08
C GLY A 54 -13.51 7.75 -3.42
N THR A 55 -14.24 8.86 -3.51
CA THR A 55 -14.32 9.70 -4.72
C THR A 55 -13.48 10.97 -4.65
N LYS A 56 -12.79 11.22 -3.53
CA LYS A 56 -12.13 12.51 -3.25
C LYS A 56 -10.61 12.43 -3.23
N ASP A 57 -10.06 11.24 -2.98
CA ASP A 57 -8.63 11.02 -2.86
C ASP A 57 -8.10 10.07 -3.95
N ILE A 58 -6.77 10.01 -4.08
CA ILE A 58 -6.08 9.13 -5.02
C ILE A 58 -5.39 8.01 -4.24
N ALA A 59 -5.69 6.76 -4.60
CA ALA A 59 -4.91 5.61 -4.14
C ALA A 59 -3.64 5.47 -5.00
N MET A 60 -2.47 5.43 -4.35
CA MET A 60 -1.18 5.24 -5.02
C MET A 60 -0.59 3.87 -4.66
N VAL A 61 -0.17 3.12 -5.68
CA VAL A 61 0.59 1.87 -5.51
C VAL A 61 2.07 2.16 -5.71
N THR A 62 2.91 1.89 -4.70
CA THR A 62 4.35 2.21 -4.72
C THR A 62 5.19 1.30 -3.82
N GLY A 63 6.52 1.40 -3.93
CA GLY A 63 7.49 0.68 -3.10
C GLY A 63 8.33 -0.35 -3.85
N SER A 64 7.85 -0.85 -5.00
CA SER A 64 8.59 -1.78 -5.86
C SER A 64 8.05 -1.80 -7.28
N LEU A 65 8.93 -1.98 -8.28
CA LEU A 65 8.53 -2.18 -9.68
C LEU A 65 7.71 -3.45 -9.88
N TYR A 66 8.01 -4.52 -9.13
CA TYR A 66 7.24 -5.75 -9.20
C TYR A 66 5.79 -5.51 -8.74
N LEU A 67 5.61 -4.74 -7.65
CA LEU A 67 4.30 -4.41 -7.10
C LEU A 67 3.49 -3.57 -8.09
N ALA A 68 4.12 -2.55 -8.68
CA ALA A 68 3.48 -1.71 -9.69
C ALA A 68 3.02 -2.54 -10.90
N SER A 69 3.88 -3.44 -11.39
CA SER A 69 3.53 -4.30 -12.53
C SER A 69 2.38 -5.27 -12.21
N ALA A 70 2.35 -5.87 -11.02
CA ALA A 70 1.26 -6.77 -10.65
C ALA A 70 -0.06 -6.02 -10.42
N ALA A 71 -0.02 -4.82 -9.85
CA ALA A 71 -1.20 -3.99 -9.68
C ALA A 71 -1.77 -3.54 -11.04
N GLU A 72 -0.92 -3.15 -11.99
CA GLU A 72 -1.35 -2.79 -13.34
C GLU A 72 -2.12 -3.94 -14.02
N LYS A 73 -1.63 -5.18 -13.92
CA LYS A 73 -2.33 -6.37 -14.46
C LYS A 73 -3.68 -6.66 -13.81
N LEU A 74 -3.90 -6.21 -12.57
CA LEU A 74 -5.17 -6.39 -11.87
C LEU A 74 -6.16 -5.28 -12.22
N ILE A 75 -5.67 -4.05 -12.41
CA ILE A 75 -6.49 -2.86 -12.65
C ILE A 75 -6.86 -2.72 -14.13
N SER A 76 -5.97 -3.09 -15.06
CA SER A 76 -6.19 -3.00 -16.51
C SER A 76 -7.09 -4.13 -17.07
N LYS A 77 -7.77 -4.90 -16.22
CA LYS A 77 -8.77 -5.90 -16.63
C LYS A 77 -10.15 -5.25 -16.76
#